data_AF-A0A5M4FII2-F1
#
_entry.id   AF-A0A5M4FII2-F1
#
_cell.length_a   1.000
_cell.length_b   1.000
_cell.length_c   1.000
_cell.angle_alpha   90.00
_cell.angle_beta   90.00
_cell.angle_gamma   90.00
#
_symmetry.space_group_name_H-M   'P 1'
#
loop_
_entity.id
_entity.type
_entity.pdbx_description
1 polymer ?
#
loop_
_entity_poly.entity_id
_entity_poly.type
_entity_poly.pdbx_seq_one_letter_code
_entity_poly.pdbx_strand_id
1 'polypeptide(L)'
;MTGDHSRRNTSAVAWIISYMANDLQANDPRVGFCWDRGVDDYPAMLHDTGAEVRLVVSYFDSEVLRRRFLGRTVTWGDDPDYTRHEYRVPEVVWFADHLGHVCLVEPRRSGSTLGSSSRVDQGSTSFRFAVACGQQGRAYSRINGMRTHLQGLDEWIPLGAVSHERQKDAVENHRDVITLEAKPSVKVGRRLNASIENWYSFSISPHPGGSKISDRVHLRTEASSARTWDQHLDVHNALRQLLVVAGWQRYGFTDVEVQQKNDPETVMSGDAIGPRWAPVFTYALERPTEVSRSRFLFTFEEIGAVGVGRWFALRDRFGRGVAAMLHTVGRPGGALETTLSEAAAALEHIGHHIGVEAGENPGQRIREHLRRVTGQIRSDIGFDLDDWVLRLADAYRRVKHPDHDDPDSLEMLNLLREARLVFRVWVAGRLGATPSVIEGNLRFDAMRRPYERL
;
A
#
# COMPACT_ATOMS: atom_id res chain seq x y z
N MET A 1 -47.06 -17.36 -1.36
CA MET A 1 -46.78 -17.62 0.07
C MET A 1 -45.30 -17.93 0.17
N THR A 2 -44.59 -17.04 0.85
CA THR A 2 -43.16 -16.78 0.78
C THR A 2 -42.33 -17.87 1.46
N GLY A 3 -41.44 -18.48 0.69
CA GLY A 3 -40.40 -19.38 1.17
C GLY A 3 -39.22 -18.59 1.73
N ASP A 4 -38.79 -18.96 2.93
CA ASP A 4 -37.65 -18.37 3.62
C ASP A 4 -36.37 -19.14 3.24
N HIS A 5 -35.36 -18.39 2.80
CA HIS A 5 -34.04 -18.88 2.40
C HIS A 5 -33.00 -18.13 3.22
N SER A 6 -32.86 -18.48 4.51
CA SER A 6 -31.73 -18.07 5.33
C SER A 6 -30.78 -19.25 5.59
N ARG A 7 -29.93 -19.57 4.62
CA ARG A 7 -28.74 -20.41 4.81
C ARG A 7 -27.53 -19.71 4.23
N ARG A 8 -26.86 -18.91 5.06
CA ARG A 8 -25.42 -18.58 4.96
C ARG A 8 -24.92 -18.30 6.37
N ASN A 9 -24.49 -19.35 7.07
CA ASN A 9 -23.61 -19.21 8.21
C ASN A 9 -22.26 -19.73 7.78
N THR A 10 -21.36 -18.79 7.47
CA THR A 10 -19.97 -19.04 7.10
C THR A 10 -19.27 -19.62 8.32
N SER A 11 -18.58 -20.74 8.12
CA SER A 11 -17.93 -21.57 9.13
C SER A 11 -17.09 -20.79 10.15
N ALA A 12 -17.57 -20.71 11.38
CA ALA A 12 -16.74 -20.53 12.57
C ALA A 12 -16.64 -21.90 13.26
N VAL A 13 -15.71 -22.74 12.78
CA VAL A 13 -15.33 -23.97 13.50
C VAL A 13 -13.86 -23.86 13.81
N ALA A 14 -13.57 -23.43 15.03
CA ALA A 14 -12.25 -23.45 15.63
C ALA A 14 -11.84 -24.90 15.91
N TRP A 15 -11.04 -25.48 15.01
CA TRP A 15 -10.17 -26.60 15.34
C TRP A 15 -8.75 -26.04 15.46
N ILE A 16 -8.26 -25.92 16.70
CA ILE A 16 -6.85 -25.67 16.97
C ILE A 16 -6.11 -26.99 16.73
N ILE A 17 -5.83 -27.28 15.47
CA ILE A 17 -4.54 -27.88 15.13
C ILE A 17 -3.63 -26.68 15.01
N SER A 18 -2.59 -26.59 15.85
CA SER A 18 -1.51 -25.62 15.65
C SER A 18 -0.74 -26.02 14.39
N TYR A 19 -1.34 -25.82 13.22
CA TYR A 19 -0.61 -25.71 11.97
C TYR A 19 0.36 -24.55 12.18
N MET A 20 1.66 -24.83 12.15
CA MET A 20 2.64 -23.76 12.04
C MET A 20 2.24 -22.97 10.79
N ALA A 21 1.94 -21.69 10.96
CA ALA A 21 1.56 -20.84 9.84
C ALA A 21 2.69 -20.88 8.81
N ASN A 22 2.33 -20.95 7.52
CA ASN A 22 3.30 -20.83 6.42
C ASN A 22 3.75 -19.37 6.32
N ASP A 23 4.53 -18.96 7.32
CA ASP A 23 5.03 -17.62 7.55
C ASP A 23 6.47 -17.50 7.07
N LEU A 24 6.89 -16.30 6.69
CA LEU A 24 8.27 -16.01 6.31
C LEU A 24 8.76 -14.84 7.17
N GLN A 25 9.42 -15.19 8.28
CA GLN A 25 9.88 -14.20 9.26
C GLN A 25 11.17 -13.52 8.79
N ALA A 26 11.26 -12.21 9.04
CA ALA A 26 12.43 -11.44 8.67
C ALA A 26 13.67 -11.93 9.43
N ASN A 27 14.75 -12.15 8.69
CA ASN A 27 16.03 -12.69 9.12
C ASN A 27 16.00 -14.15 9.62
N ASP A 28 14.93 -14.90 9.33
CA ASP A 28 14.84 -16.34 9.60
C ASP A 28 14.79 -17.14 8.29
N PRO A 29 15.93 -17.71 7.83
CA PRO A 29 16.01 -18.40 6.55
C PRO A 29 15.33 -19.78 6.61
N ARG A 30 14.55 -20.08 5.57
CA ARG A 30 13.90 -21.37 5.35
C ARG A 30 14.69 -22.20 4.34
N VAL A 31 15.00 -23.45 4.69
CA VAL A 31 15.70 -24.38 3.80
C VAL A 31 14.71 -25.43 3.30
N GLY A 32 14.71 -25.65 1.98
CA GLY A 32 13.77 -26.54 1.33
C GLY A 32 14.17 -26.85 -0.11
N PHE A 33 13.18 -27.17 -0.93
CA PHE A 33 13.35 -27.49 -2.34
C PHE A 33 12.63 -26.47 -3.21
N CYS A 34 13.26 -26.11 -4.32
CA CYS A 34 12.68 -25.30 -5.36
C CYS A 34 12.52 -26.09 -6.65
N TRP A 35 11.53 -25.69 -7.43
CA TRP A 35 11.35 -26.17 -8.79
C TRP A 35 10.76 -25.05 -9.63
N ASP A 36 10.99 -25.12 -10.92
CA ASP A 36 10.46 -24.17 -11.89
C ASP A 36 10.31 -24.84 -13.26
N ARG A 37 10.07 -24.04 -14.30
CA ARG A 37 9.98 -24.56 -15.67
C ARG A 37 11.34 -25.13 -16.09
N GLY A 38 11.47 -26.45 -16.17
CA GLY A 38 12.63 -27.10 -16.79
C GLY A 38 13.77 -27.45 -15.83
N VAL A 39 13.61 -27.22 -14.53
CA VAL A 39 14.48 -27.79 -13.49
C VAL A 39 13.59 -28.31 -12.36
N ASP A 40 13.66 -29.62 -12.14
CA ASP A 40 12.94 -30.29 -11.07
C ASP A 40 13.76 -30.24 -9.76
N ASP A 41 13.05 -30.07 -8.64
CA ASP A 41 13.45 -30.22 -7.25
C ASP A 41 14.96 -30.07 -6.95
N TYR A 42 15.41 -28.84 -6.76
CA TYR A 42 16.77 -28.50 -6.34
C TYR A 42 16.79 -27.84 -4.96
N PRO A 43 17.82 -28.11 -4.12
CA PRO A 43 17.91 -27.53 -2.80
C PRO A 43 18.06 -26.01 -2.87
N ALA A 44 17.29 -25.31 -2.04
CA ALA A 44 17.32 -23.87 -1.98
C ALA A 44 17.06 -23.34 -0.57
N MET A 45 17.48 -22.11 -0.35
CA MET A 45 17.20 -21.34 0.84
C MET A 45 16.36 -20.12 0.47
N LEU A 46 15.18 -20.00 1.06
CA LEU A 46 14.32 -18.83 0.96
C LEU A 46 14.53 -17.95 2.20
N HIS A 47 14.82 -16.68 2.01
CA HIS A 47 15.16 -15.78 3.11
C HIS A 47 14.50 -14.42 2.91
N ASP A 48 13.71 -13.99 3.89
CA ASP A 48 13.35 -12.57 4.02
C ASP A 48 14.49 -11.83 4.74
N THR A 49 15.22 -11.00 4.00
CA THR A 49 16.40 -10.25 4.49
C THR A 49 16.08 -9.00 5.31
N GLY A 50 14.81 -8.69 5.55
CA GLY A 50 14.41 -7.40 6.13
C GLY A 50 14.38 -6.25 5.11
N ALA A 51 14.85 -6.45 3.87
CA ALA A 51 14.79 -5.48 2.76
C ALA A 51 14.25 -6.07 1.44
N GLU A 52 14.36 -7.38 1.25
CA GLU A 52 13.81 -8.11 0.10
C GLU A 52 13.60 -9.59 0.45
N VAL A 53 12.71 -10.25 -0.29
CA VAL A 53 12.59 -11.72 -0.29
C VAL A 53 13.56 -12.30 -1.30
N ARG A 54 14.49 -13.12 -0.85
CA ARG A 54 15.59 -13.65 -1.66
C ARG A 54 15.60 -15.18 -1.66
N LEU A 55 15.72 -15.75 -2.85
CA LEU A 55 16.02 -17.16 -3.05
C LEU A 55 17.52 -17.33 -3.29
N VAL A 56 18.12 -18.31 -2.62
CA VAL A 56 19.51 -18.69 -2.82
C VAL A 56 19.56 -20.17 -3.17
N VAL A 57 20.30 -20.50 -4.23
CA VAL A 57 20.39 -21.85 -4.78
C VAL A 57 21.85 -22.22 -4.91
N SER A 58 22.24 -23.32 -4.28
CA SER A 58 23.56 -23.91 -4.49
C SER A 58 23.41 -25.07 -5.46
N TYR A 59 24.24 -25.10 -6.51
CA TYR A 59 24.14 -26.13 -7.54
C TYR A 59 25.53 -26.60 -7.99
N PHE A 60 25.58 -27.88 -8.37
CA PHE A 60 26.74 -28.52 -8.98
C PHE A 60 26.46 -28.69 -10.46
N ASP A 61 27.38 -28.23 -11.32
CA ASP A 61 27.42 -28.54 -12.76
C ASP A 61 26.06 -28.43 -13.50
N SER A 62 25.17 -27.54 -13.06
CA SER A 62 23.85 -27.32 -13.67
C SER A 62 23.91 -26.20 -14.69
N GLU A 63 24.02 -26.55 -15.97
CA GLU A 63 24.12 -25.59 -17.06
C GLU A 63 22.89 -24.67 -17.15
N VAL A 64 21.69 -25.20 -16.84
CA VAL A 64 20.44 -24.42 -16.84
C VAL A 64 20.47 -23.35 -15.75
N LEU A 65 20.77 -23.73 -14.50
CA LEU A 65 20.85 -22.78 -13.39
C LEU A 65 21.99 -21.79 -13.61
N ARG A 66 23.14 -22.27 -14.08
CA ARG A 66 24.30 -21.43 -14.41
C ARG A 66 23.95 -20.36 -15.45
N ARG A 67 23.24 -20.73 -16.52
CA ARG A 67 22.78 -19.77 -17.54
C ARG A 67 21.77 -18.78 -17.01
N ARG A 68 20.88 -19.18 -16.10
CA ARG A 68 19.88 -18.27 -15.51
C ARG A 68 20.48 -17.25 -14.55
N PHE A 69 21.43 -17.66 -13.72
CA PHE A 69 22.02 -16.78 -12.70
C PHE A 69 23.17 -15.91 -13.23
N LEU A 70 24.00 -16.43 -14.16
CA LEU A 70 24.99 -15.60 -14.86
C LEU A 70 24.34 -14.78 -15.97
N GLY A 71 23.32 -15.32 -16.63
CA GLY A 71 22.59 -14.64 -17.71
C GLY A 71 23.54 -14.13 -18.80
N ARG A 72 23.42 -12.82 -19.07
CA ARG A 72 24.21 -12.09 -20.06
C ARG A 72 25.48 -11.45 -19.51
N THR A 73 25.87 -11.75 -18.27
CA THR A 73 27.13 -11.23 -17.68
C THR A 73 28.37 -11.93 -18.25
N VAL A 74 28.17 -13.07 -18.91
CA VAL A 74 29.21 -13.85 -19.60
C VAL A 74 28.76 -14.13 -21.02
N THR A 75 29.72 -14.34 -21.92
CA THR A 75 29.45 -14.76 -23.30
C THR A 75 29.43 -16.28 -23.38
N TRP A 76 28.37 -16.84 -23.96
CA TRP A 76 28.21 -18.29 -24.15
C TRP A 76 28.65 -18.67 -25.56
N GLY A 77 29.74 -19.43 -25.68
CA GLY A 77 30.34 -19.75 -26.98
C GLY A 77 29.44 -20.58 -27.89
N ASP A 78 28.52 -21.36 -27.32
CA ASP A 78 27.57 -22.22 -28.02
C ASP A 78 26.24 -21.52 -28.39
N ASP A 79 25.98 -20.34 -27.83
CA ASP A 79 24.80 -19.50 -28.11
C ASP A 79 25.11 -18.01 -27.88
N PRO A 80 25.97 -17.41 -28.72
CA PRO A 80 26.44 -16.03 -28.55
C PRO A 80 25.32 -14.98 -28.66
N ASP A 81 24.23 -15.32 -29.36
CA ASP A 81 23.07 -14.44 -29.57
C ASP A 81 22.00 -14.59 -28.47
N TYR A 82 22.18 -15.53 -27.53
CA TYR A 82 21.26 -15.81 -26.41
C TYR A 82 19.85 -16.19 -26.87
N THR A 83 19.72 -17.00 -27.92
CA THR A 83 18.43 -17.35 -28.53
C THR A 83 18.02 -18.80 -28.31
N ARG A 84 18.96 -19.67 -27.88
CA ARG A 84 18.75 -21.11 -27.77
C ARG A 84 18.38 -21.57 -26.37
N HIS A 85 18.78 -20.82 -25.34
CA HIS A 85 18.59 -21.19 -23.94
C HIS A 85 17.89 -20.09 -23.12
N GLU A 86 17.45 -20.45 -21.91
CA GLU A 86 16.88 -19.50 -20.95
C GLU A 86 17.99 -18.87 -20.09
N TYR A 87 18.17 -17.56 -20.22
CA TYR A 87 19.22 -16.78 -19.53
C TYR A 87 18.69 -15.92 -18.39
N ARG A 88 17.48 -16.23 -17.91
CA ARG A 88 16.82 -15.50 -16.82
C ARG A 88 16.03 -16.48 -15.97
N VAL A 89 15.99 -16.20 -14.67
CA VAL A 89 15.09 -16.89 -13.76
C VAL A 89 13.64 -16.69 -14.25
N PRO A 90 12.81 -17.76 -14.29
CA PRO A 90 11.42 -17.66 -14.71
C PRO A 90 10.59 -16.68 -13.87
N GLU A 91 9.50 -16.17 -14.46
CA GLU A 91 8.59 -15.23 -13.76
C GLU A 91 7.99 -15.83 -12.48
N VAL A 92 7.82 -17.15 -12.46
CA VAL A 92 7.30 -17.92 -11.34
C VAL A 92 8.27 -19.03 -11.00
N VAL A 93 8.68 -19.08 -9.74
CA VAL A 93 9.47 -20.17 -9.14
C VAL A 93 8.72 -20.64 -7.91
N TRP A 94 8.73 -21.94 -7.62
CA TRP A 94 8.09 -22.47 -6.43
C TRP A 94 9.12 -22.98 -5.44
N PHE A 95 8.79 -22.88 -4.17
CA PHE A 95 9.57 -23.35 -3.04
C PHE A 95 8.66 -24.17 -2.11
N ALA A 96 9.20 -25.21 -1.49
CA ALA A 96 8.53 -25.97 -0.45
C ALA A 96 9.49 -26.41 0.65
N ASP A 97 8.99 -26.39 1.87
CA ASP A 97 9.63 -26.99 3.04
C ASP A 97 8.57 -27.58 3.98
N HIS A 98 8.95 -27.89 5.21
CA HIS A 98 8.06 -28.43 6.23
C HIS A 98 6.93 -27.48 6.68
N LEU A 99 7.02 -26.17 6.41
CA LEU A 99 5.97 -25.18 6.73
C LEU A 99 4.95 -25.03 5.59
N GLY A 100 5.29 -25.46 4.38
CA GLY A 100 4.37 -25.51 3.24
C GLY A 100 4.98 -24.97 1.94
N HIS A 101 4.11 -24.58 1.02
CA HIS A 101 4.48 -24.14 -0.33
C HIS A 101 4.51 -22.61 -0.45
N VAL A 102 5.49 -22.09 -1.19
CA VAL A 102 5.61 -20.67 -1.51
C VAL A 102 5.78 -20.50 -3.02
N CYS A 103 4.93 -19.65 -3.61
CA CYS A 103 5.05 -19.21 -5.00
C CYS A 103 5.79 -17.87 -5.04
N LEU A 104 6.98 -17.86 -5.62
CA LEU A 104 7.80 -16.67 -5.84
C LEU A 104 7.48 -16.07 -7.21
N VAL A 105 7.23 -14.76 -7.26
CA VAL A 105 6.70 -14.08 -8.45
C VAL A 105 7.50 -12.81 -8.74
N GLU A 106 7.73 -12.56 -10.03
CA GLU A 106 8.45 -11.39 -10.58
C GLU A 106 9.89 -11.26 -10.02
N PRO A 107 10.86 -12.02 -10.57
CA PRO A 107 12.27 -11.87 -10.21
C PRO A 107 12.76 -10.46 -10.53
N ARG A 108 13.52 -9.85 -9.61
CA ARG A 108 13.99 -8.47 -9.70
C ARG A 108 15.48 -8.38 -9.98
N ARG A 109 16.31 -8.97 -9.11
CA ARG A 109 17.77 -8.95 -9.24
C ARG A 109 18.29 -10.35 -9.09
N SER A 110 19.08 -10.80 -10.06
CA SER A 110 19.77 -12.09 -10.00
C SER A 110 21.27 -11.85 -9.86
N GLY A 111 21.96 -12.72 -9.13
CA GLY A 111 23.41 -12.71 -8.98
C GLY A 111 23.94 -14.14 -8.87
N SER A 112 25.24 -14.28 -9.12
CA SER A 112 25.94 -15.56 -9.03
C SER A 112 27.29 -15.38 -8.35
N THR A 113 27.68 -16.35 -7.53
CA THR A 113 29.03 -16.51 -6.98
C THR A 113 29.57 -17.83 -7.49
N LEU A 114 30.71 -17.79 -8.19
CA LEU A 114 31.34 -18.99 -8.75
C LEU A 114 32.27 -19.63 -7.72
N GLY A 115 32.12 -20.94 -7.51
CA GLY A 115 32.97 -21.70 -6.59
C GLY A 115 34.31 -22.05 -7.23
N SER A 116 35.34 -21.23 -6.99
CA SER A 116 36.65 -21.39 -7.65
C SER A 116 37.34 -22.73 -7.36
N SER A 117 37.09 -23.36 -6.20
CA SER A 117 37.73 -24.61 -5.78
C SER A 117 36.77 -25.74 -5.42
N SER A 118 35.51 -25.43 -5.10
CA SER A 118 34.53 -26.40 -4.58
C SER A 118 33.65 -27.04 -5.65
N ARG A 119 33.69 -26.56 -6.92
CA ARG A 119 32.72 -26.88 -7.98
C ARG A 119 31.25 -26.62 -7.59
N VAL A 120 31.03 -25.84 -6.53
CA VAL A 120 29.70 -25.42 -6.10
C VAL A 120 29.52 -23.97 -6.46
N ASP A 121 28.64 -23.72 -7.42
CA ASP A 121 28.22 -22.37 -7.73
C ASP A 121 26.99 -22.02 -6.89
N GLN A 122 26.85 -20.74 -6.57
CA GLN A 122 25.70 -20.21 -5.87
C GLN A 122 25.01 -19.17 -6.74
N GLY A 123 23.74 -19.40 -7.01
CA GLY A 123 22.82 -18.43 -7.59
C GLY A 123 21.99 -17.76 -6.51
N SER A 124 21.63 -16.50 -6.70
CA SER A 124 20.62 -15.84 -5.89
C SER A 124 19.70 -14.99 -6.76
N THR A 125 18.43 -14.89 -6.40
CA THR A 125 17.59 -13.80 -6.93
C THR A 125 16.55 -13.33 -5.94
N SER A 126 16.27 -12.03 -5.96
CA SER A 126 15.16 -11.46 -5.20
C SER A 126 13.88 -11.43 -6.00
N PHE A 127 12.77 -11.65 -5.32
CA PHE A 127 11.43 -11.66 -5.90
C PHE A 127 10.60 -10.52 -5.35
N ARG A 128 9.70 -10.01 -6.17
CA ARG A 128 8.79 -8.94 -5.74
C ARG A 128 7.74 -9.45 -4.76
N PHE A 129 7.25 -10.68 -4.96
CA PHE A 129 6.24 -11.30 -4.12
C PHE A 129 6.62 -12.75 -3.80
N ALA A 130 6.39 -13.14 -2.56
CA ALA A 130 6.35 -14.54 -2.14
C ALA A 130 4.98 -14.84 -1.54
N VAL A 131 4.24 -15.77 -2.15
CA VAL A 131 2.86 -16.09 -1.79
C VAL A 131 2.81 -17.46 -1.14
N ALA A 132 2.25 -17.55 0.07
CA ALA A 132 2.03 -18.82 0.77
C ALA A 132 0.87 -19.61 0.15
N CYS A 133 1.14 -20.32 -0.95
CA CYS A 133 0.13 -21.07 -1.71
C CYS A 133 -0.32 -22.35 -1.00
N GLY A 134 -1.52 -22.81 -1.33
CA GLY A 134 -2.10 -24.00 -0.70
C GLY A 134 -1.49 -25.30 -1.22
N GLN A 135 -1.01 -25.30 -2.47
CA GLN A 135 -0.52 -26.49 -3.14
C GLN A 135 0.68 -26.19 -4.05
N GLN A 136 1.43 -27.26 -4.34
CA GLN A 136 2.51 -27.28 -5.32
C GLN A 136 2.03 -26.78 -6.70
N GLY A 137 2.86 -25.99 -7.39
CA GLY A 137 2.62 -25.61 -8.80
C GLY A 137 1.54 -24.55 -9.02
N ARG A 138 0.92 -24.00 -7.98
CA ARG A 138 -0.06 -22.91 -8.12
C ARG A 138 0.63 -21.62 -8.51
N ALA A 139 0.33 -21.12 -9.71
CA ALA A 139 0.95 -19.92 -10.26
C ALA A 139 0.16 -18.67 -9.86
N TYR A 140 0.85 -17.73 -9.22
CA TYR A 140 0.32 -16.42 -8.81
C TYR A 140 0.84 -15.27 -9.71
N SER A 141 1.25 -15.53 -10.95
CA SER A 141 1.65 -14.47 -11.90
C SER A 141 0.52 -13.46 -12.15
N ARG A 142 -0.74 -13.91 -12.04
CA ARG A 142 -1.94 -13.07 -12.03
C ARG A 142 -2.88 -13.52 -10.93
N ILE A 143 -3.58 -12.56 -10.33
CA ILE A 143 -4.44 -12.77 -9.16
C ILE A 143 -5.87 -12.33 -9.44
N ASN A 144 -6.83 -12.94 -8.76
CA ASN A 144 -8.24 -12.56 -8.83
C ASN A 144 -8.61 -11.49 -7.81
N GLY A 145 -7.96 -11.50 -6.65
CA GLY A 145 -8.23 -10.55 -5.59
C GLY A 145 -6.99 -10.21 -4.79
N MET A 146 -7.01 -9.03 -4.18
CA MET A 146 -6.01 -8.56 -3.23
C MET A 146 -6.73 -7.95 -2.03
N ARG A 147 -6.26 -8.28 -0.83
CA ARG A 147 -6.72 -7.74 0.43
C ARG A 147 -5.52 -7.18 1.18
N THR A 148 -5.66 -6.01 1.77
CA THR A 148 -4.62 -5.39 2.60
C THR A 148 -5.25 -4.66 3.77
N HIS A 149 -4.60 -4.71 4.91
CA HIS A 149 -4.83 -3.75 5.97
C HIS A 149 -3.95 -2.51 5.73
N LEU A 150 -4.51 -1.32 5.92
CA LEU A 150 -3.84 -0.05 5.68
C LEU A 150 -3.87 0.77 6.97
N GLN A 151 -2.71 1.20 7.45
CA GLN A 151 -2.64 2.03 8.65
C GLN A 151 -3.53 3.27 8.54
N GLY A 152 -4.23 3.61 9.62
CA GLY A 152 -5.15 4.75 9.68
C GLY A 152 -6.49 4.51 9.00
N LEU A 153 -6.70 3.37 8.32
CA LEU A 153 -7.98 3.08 7.66
C LEU A 153 -9.11 2.92 8.68
N ASP A 154 -8.88 2.18 9.78
CA ASP A 154 -9.88 1.97 10.84
C ASP A 154 -10.30 3.29 11.52
N GLU A 155 -9.38 4.25 11.61
CA GLU A 155 -9.65 5.58 12.16
C GLU A 155 -10.39 6.48 11.16
N TRP A 156 -10.12 6.32 9.87
CA TRP A 156 -10.66 7.18 8.81
C TRP A 156 -12.09 6.80 8.40
N ILE A 157 -12.42 5.51 8.48
CA ILE A 157 -13.76 4.96 8.22
C ILE A 157 -14.20 4.08 9.41
N PRO A 158 -15.24 4.47 10.17
CA PRO A 158 -15.65 3.76 11.39
C PRO A 158 -16.45 2.47 11.09
N LEU A 159 -15.80 1.52 10.42
CA LEU A 159 -16.35 0.21 10.06
C LEU A 159 -15.98 -0.91 11.04
N GLY A 160 -15.37 -0.60 12.18
CA GLY A 160 -15.03 -1.60 13.19
C GLY A 160 -16.21 -2.51 13.56
N ALA A 161 -15.93 -3.81 13.70
CA ALA A 161 -16.89 -4.85 14.06
C ALA A 161 -17.24 -4.86 15.56
N VAL A 162 -16.42 -4.23 16.40
CA VAL A 162 -16.56 -4.29 17.87
C VAL A 162 -17.39 -3.13 18.38
N SER A 163 -18.41 -3.43 19.18
CA SER A 163 -19.09 -2.46 20.04
C SER A 163 -19.03 -2.87 21.51
N HIS A 164 -19.03 -1.88 22.41
CA HIS A 164 -18.95 -2.06 23.85
C HIS A 164 -20.09 -1.30 24.53
N GLU A 165 -20.80 -1.99 25.41
CA GLU A 165 -21.85 -1.42 26.24
C GLU A 165 -21.60 -1.78 27.70
N ARG A 166 -21.66 -0.79 28.59
CA ARG A 166 -21.61 -1.00 30.04
C ARG A 166 -23.02 -0.97 30.62
N GLN A 167 -23.48 -2.12 31.09
CA GLN A 167 -24.76 -2.28 31.76
C GLN A 167 -24.56 -2.20 33.28
N LYS A 168 -25.48 -1.53 33.97
CA LYS A 168 -25.56 -1.51 35.43
C LYS A 168 -26.42 -2.69 35.87
N ASP A 169 -25.85 -3.59 36.67
CA ASP A 169 -26.63 -4.63 37.33
C ASP A 169 -27.26 -4.11 38.64
N ALA A 170 -28.32 -4.77 39.12
CA ALA A 170 -29.09 -4.41 40.31
C ALA A 170 -28.28 -4.43 41.62
N VAL A 171 -27.02 -4.89 41.59
CA VAL A 171 -26.16 -5.16 42.76
C VAL A 171 -24.83 -4.38 42.69
N GLU A 172 -24.78 -3.21 42.05
CA GLU A 172 -23.55 -2.40 41.86
C GLU A 172 -22.40 -3.09 41.09
N ASN A 173 -22.58 -4.32 40.61
CA ASN A 173 -21.63 -4.94 39.69
C ASN A 173 -21.78 -4.35 38.28
N HIS A 174 -20.64 -3.99 37.68
CA HIS A 174 -20.58 -3.56 36.29
C HIS A 174 -20.59 -4.78 35.37
N ARG A 175 -21.50 -4.80 34.40
CA ARG A 175 -21.50 -5.79 33.31
C ARG A 175 -21.05 -5.09 32.04
N ASP A 176 -19.90 -5.47 31.49
CA ASP A 176 -19.46 -5.04 30.18
C ASP A 176 -19.87 -6.08 29.12
N VAL A 177 -20.61 -5.66 28.10
CA VAL A 177 -21.01 -6.49 26.96
C VAL A 177 -20.22 -6.04 25.73
N ILE A 178 -19.50 -6.98 25.12
CA ILE A 178 -18.79 -6.76 23.86
C ILE A 178 -19.54 -7.51 22.77
N THR A 179 -19.95 -6.79 21.73
CA THR A 179 -20.63 -7.38 20.56
C THR A 179 -19.71 -7.34 19.35
N LEU A 180 -19.64 -8.46 18.64
CA LEU A 180 -18.92 -8.59 17.37
C LEU A 180 -19.94 -8.74 16.25
N GLU A 181 -19.97 -7.78 15.33
CA GLU A 181 -20.92 -7.78 14.21
C GLU A 181 -20.20 -7.57 12.88
N ALA A 182 -20.44 -8.49 11.94
CA ALA A 182 -20.01 -8.32 10.55
C ALA A 182 -20.88 -7.23 9.90
N LYS A 183 -20.24 -6.13 9.50
CA LYS A 183 -20.91 -5.01 8.84
C LYS A 183 -20.88 -5.22 7.32
N PRO A 184 -21.88 -4.75 6.57
CA PRO A 184 -21.85 -4.81 5.12
C PRO A 184 -20.61 -4.10 4.55
N SER A 185 -19.95 -4.73 3.58
CA SER A 185 -18.81 -4.11 2.89
C SER A 185 -19.23 -2.83 2.17
N VAL A 186 -18.40 -1.79 2.24
CA VAL A 186 -18.64 -0.51 1.59
C VAL A 186 -17.93 -0.49 0.24
N LYS A 187 -18.69 -0.41 -0.85
CA LYS A 187 -18.09 -0.25 -2.19
C LYS A 187 -17.54 1.17 -2.35
N VAL A 188 -16.24 1.27 -2.65
CA VAL A 188 -15.53 2.55 -2.79
C VAL A 188 -15.09 2.85 -4.22
N GLY A 189 -15.11 1.84 -5.12
CA GLY A 189 -14.78 2.05 -6.52
C GLY A 189 -15.28 0.93 -7.43
N ARG A 190 -15.55 1.27 -8.69
CA ARG A 190 -15.88 0.28 -9.73
C ARG A 190 -14.64 -0.47 -10.22
N ARG A 191 -13.48 0.19 -10.20
CA ARG A 191 -12.21 -0.38 -10.63
C ARG A 191 -11.87 -1.58 -9.73
N LEU A 192 -11.81 -2.77 -10.34
CA LEU A 192 -11.62 -4.05 -9.64
C LEU A 192 -12.58 -4.24 -8.45
N ASN A 193 -13.81 -3.75 -8.56
CA ASN A 193 -14.84 -3.84 -7.51
C ASN A 193 -14.33 -3.44 -6.11
N ALA A 194 -13.48 -2.41 -6.02
CA ALA A 194 -12.85 -1.99 -4.78
C ALA A 194 -13.87 -1.76 -3.67
N SER A 195 -13.64 -2.39 -2.52
CA SER A 195 -14.49 -2.33 -1.33
C SER A 195 -13.68 -2.28 -0.06
N ILE A 196 -14.24 -1.67 0.97
CA ILE A 196 -13.73 -1.70 2.32
C ILE A 196 -14.60 -2.67 3.12
N GLU A 197 -13.98 -3.64 3.79
CA GLU A 197 -14.66 -4.68 4.56
C GLU A 197 -14.12 -4.72 5.99
N ASN A 198 -15.00 -4.99 6.94
CA ASN A 198 -14.56 -5.27 8.31
C ASN A 198 -14.20 -6.75 8.45
N TRP A 199 -13.21 -7.01 9.27
CA TRP A 199 -12.73 -8.34 9.59
C TRP A 199 -12.44 -8.40 11.07
N TYR A 200 -12.91 -9.44 11.73
CA TYR A 200 -12.58 -9.68 13.11
C TYR A 200 -12.16 -11.13 13.33
N SER A 201 -11.32 -11.33 14.34
CA SER A 201 -11.03 -12.63 14.90
C SER A 201 -11.14 -12.55 16.42
N PHE A 202 -11.54 -13.66 17.03
CA PHE A 202 -11.59 -13.76 18.48
C PHE A 202 -11.03 -15.11 18.90
N SER A 203 -10.26 -15.11 19.99
CA SER A 203 -9.82 -16.30 20.67
C SER A 203 -10.25 -16.23 22.13
N ILE A 204 -11.03 -17.20 22.55
CA ILE A 204 -11.40 -17.38 23.96
C ILE A 204 -10.44 -18.43 24.50
N SER A 205 -9.54 -18.01 25.39
CA SER A 205 -8.65 -18.96 26.05
C SER A 205 -9.47 -19.89 26.94
N PRO A 206 -9.27 -21.22 26.85
CA PRO A 206 -9.84 -22.15 27.82
C PRO A 206 -9.18 -22.04 29.20
N HIS A 207 -8.02 -21.37 29.29
CA HIS A 207 -7.33 -21.11 30.55
C HIS A 207 -7.66 -19.70 31.07
N PRO A 208 -7.76 -19.52 32.40
CA PRO A 208 -7.88 -18.19 33.00
C PRO A 208 -6.78 -17.24 32.51
N GLY A 209 -7.12 -15.99 32.20
CA GLY A 209 -6.11 -14.95 31.97
C GLY A 209 -6.11 -14.26 30.61
N GLY A 210 -7.02 -14.56 29.69
CA GLY A 210 -7.21 -13.65 28.55
C GLY A 210 -8.05 -14.18 27.41
N SER A 211 -9.03 -13.39 26.97
CA SER A 211 -9.58 -13.49 25.62
C SER A 211 -9.00 -12.38 24.77
N LYS A 212 -8.72 -12.65 23.49
CA LYS A 212 -8.22 -11.65 22.55
C LYS A 212 -9.24 -11.46 21.45
N ILE A 213 -9.57 -10.21 21.17
CA ILE A 213 -10.38 -9.80 20.03
C ILE A 213 -9.47 -8.93 19.16
N SER A 214 -9.46 -9.21 17.87
CA SER A 214 -8.80 -8.37 16.86
C SER A 214 -9.87 -7.90 15.89
N ASP A 215 -9.94 -6.60 15.67
CA ASP A 215 -10.85 -5.93 14.75
C ASP A 215 -10.01 -5.12 13.77
N ARG A 216 -10.29 -5.27 12.48
CA ARG A 216 -9.52 -4.65 11.40
C ARG A 216 -10.41 -4.34 10.22
N VAL A 217 -10.07 -3.27 9.54
CA VAL A 217 -10.69 -2.86 8.28
C VAL A 217 -9.72 -3.14 7.15
N HIS A 218 -10.16 -3.93 6.17
CA HIS A 218 -9.36 -4.26 4.99
C HIS A 218 -9.89 -3.54 3.76
N LEU A 219 -8.95 -3.08 2.93
CA LEU A 219 -9.23 -2.77 1.55
C LEU A 219 -9.15 -4.05 0.72
N ARG A 220 -10.17 -4.29 -0.10
CA ARG A 220 -10.25 -5.41 -1.02
C ARG A 220 -10.47 -4.95 -2.45
N THR A 221 -9.81 -5.63 -3.37
CA THR A 221 -10.09 -5.57 -4.81
C THR A 221 -10.33 -6.97 -5.34
N GLU A 222 -11.24 -7.12 -6.29
CA GLU A 222 -11.64 -8.42 -6.84
C GLU A 222 -12.11 -8.32 -8.31
N ALA A 223 -11.65 -9.28 -9.12
CA ALA A 223 -12.01 -9.42 -10.52
C ALA A 223 -12.35 -10.88 -10.87
N SER A 224 -13.36 -11.03 -11.72
CA SER A 224 -13.79 -12.34 -12.23
C SER A 224 -12.67 -13.07 -12.96
N SER A 225 -11.95 -12.35 -13.83
CA SER A 225 -10.75 -12.81 -14.53
C SER A 225 -9.50 -12.30 -13.84
N ALA A 226 -8.47 -13.14 -13.73
CA ALA A 226 -7.21 -12.79 -13.09
C ALA A 226 -6.56 -11.55 -13.75
N ARG A 227 -6.01 -10.66 -12.93
CA ARG A 227 -5.40 -9.37 -13.29
C ARG A 227 -3.96 -9.33 -12.82
N THR A 228 -3.19 -8.36 -13.32
CA THR A 228 -1.79 -8.21 -12.90
C THR A 228 -1.73 -7.63 -11.50
N TRP A 229 -0.64 -7.90 -10.78
CA TRP A 229 -0.41 -7.33 -9.45
C TRP A 229 -0.49 -5.81 -9.46
N ASP A 230 0.12 -5.15 -10.45
CA ASP A 230 0.11 -3.68 -10.57
C ASP A 230 -1.29 -3.10 -10.68
N GLN A 231 -2.24 -3.80 -11.32
CA GLN A 231 -3.62 -3.33 -11.41
C GLN A 231 -4.31 -3.28 -10.04
N HIS A 232 -4.06 -4.27 -9.18
CA HIS A 232 -4.55 -4.29 -7.80
C HIS A 232 -3.80 -3.27 -6.93
N LEU A 233 -2.47 -3.28 -6.98
CA LEU A 233 -1.62 -2.36 -6.21
C LEU A 233 -1.92 -0.88 -6.52
N ASP A 234 -2.26 -0.52 -7.75
CA ASP A 234 -2.60 0.86 -8.09
C ASP A 234 -3.84 1.36 -7.33
N VAL A 235 -4.86 0.51 -7.15
CA VAL A 235 -6.06 0.86 -6.37
C VAL A 235 -5.73 1.00 -4.88
N HIS A 236 -4.95 0.05 -4.35
CA HIS A 236 -4.54 0.08 -2.94
C HIS A 236 -3.67 1.29 -2.63
N ASN A 237 -2.69 1.58 -3.49
CA ASN A 237 -1.86 2.77 -3.37
C ASN A 237 -2.67 4.06 -3.55
N ALA A 238 -3.67 4.08 -4.42
CA ALA A 238 -4.53 5.25 -4.56
C ALA A 238 -5.29 5.53 -3.25
N LEU A 239 -5.86 4.52 -2.58
CA LEU A 239 -6.52 4.75 -1.28
C LEU A 239 -5.52 5.15 -0.19
N ARG A 240 -4.34 4.54 -0.15
CA ARG A 240 -3.25 4.99 0.75
C ARG A 240 -2.93 6.46 0.53
N GLN A 241 -2.74 6.88 -0.72
CA GLN A 241 -2.44 8.27 -1.05
C GLN A 241 -3.57 9.21 -0.61
N LEU A 242 -4.84 8.78 -0.68
CA LEU A 242 -5.97 9.54 -0.13
C LEU A 242 -5.84 9.75 1.38
N LEU A 243 -5.52 8.68 2.13
CA LEU A 243 -5.27 8.80 3.57
C LEU A 243 -4.09 9.72 3.86
N VAL A 244 -3.00 9.62 3.08
CA VAL A 244 -1.86 10.54 3.19
C VAL A 244 -2.31 11.98 2.99
N VAL A 245 -3.18 12.30 2.03
CA VAL A 245 -3.71 13.68 1.90
C VAL A 245 -4.56 14.06 3.11
N ALA A 246 -5.44 13.17 3.55
CA ALA A 246 -6.36 13.44 4.65
C ALA A 246 -5.59 13.71 5.96
N GLY A 247 -4.65 12.85 6.34
CA GLY A 247 -3.93 12.93 7.62
C GLY A 247 -2.55 13.60 7.55
N TRP A 248 -2.00 13.81 6.35
CA TRP A 248 -0.63 14.32 6.10
C TRP A 248 0.48 13.55 6.80
N GLN A 249 0.34 12.24 6.85
CA GLN A 249 1.29 11.31 7.48
C GLN A 249 1.57 10.14 6.55
N ARG A 250 2.67 9.42 6.80
CA ARG A 250 2.97 8.19 6.05
C ARG A 250 2.13 7.06 6.64
N TYR A 251 1.44 6.35 5.77
CA TYR A 251 0.69 5.13 6.10
C TYR A 251 1.33 3.96 5.38
N GLY A 252 1.45 2.82 6.05
CA GLY A 252 1.91 1.58 5.44
C GLY A 252 0.82 0.52 5.36
N PHE A 253 1.14 -0.58 4.67
CA PHE A 253 0.28 -1.75 4.56
C PHE A 253 0.76 -2.88 5.46
N THR A 254 -0.18 -3.61 6.04
CA THR A 254 0.03 -4.90 6.71
C THR A 254 -0.95 -5.93 6.16
N ASP A 255 -0.78 -7.20 6.55
CA ASP A 255 -1.74 -8.27 6.25
C ASP A 255 -2.10 -8.32 4.76
N VAL A 256 -1.07 -8.44 3.92
CA VAL A 256 -1.23 -8.50 2.47
C VAL A 256 -1.60 -9.93 2.10
N GLU A 257 -2.76 -10.12 1.50
CA GLU A 257 -3.24 -11.41 1.06
C GLU A 257 -3.76 -11.32 -0.37
N VAL A 258 -3.65 -12.41 -1.11
CA VAL A 258 -4.17 -12.50 -2.48
C VAL A 258 -4.96 -13.76 -2.70
N GLN A 259 -5.85 -13.69 -3.66
CA GLN A 259 -6.70 -14.80 -4.05
C GLN A 259 -6.40 -15.19 -5.50
N GLN A 260 -6.31 -16.49 -5.74
CA GLN A 260 -6.25 -17.08 -7.06
C GLN A 260 -7.31 -18.19 -7.12
N LYS A 261 -8.23 -18.13 -8.08
CA LYS A 261 -9.43 -19.03 -8.10
C LYS A 261 -9.12 -20.51 -8.27
N ASN A 262 -8.00 -20.84 -8.89
CA ASN A 262 -7.48 -22.19 -9.06
C ASN A 262 -6.67 -22.67 -7.84
N ASP A 263 -6.51 -21.85 -6.79
CA ASP A 263 -5.99 -22.28 -5.49
C ASP A 263 -7.07 -22.06 -4.41
N PRO A 264 -8.19 -22.81 -4.43
CA PRO A 264 -9.23 -22.68 -3.41
C PRO A 264 -8.76 -23.25 -2.08
N GLU A 265 -9.43 -22.84 -1.00
CA GLU A 265 -9.28 -23.50 0.28
C GLU A 265 -10.00 -24.85 0.22
N THR A 266 -9.31 -25.91 0.67
CA THR A 266 -9.79 -27.29 0.57
C THR A 266 -9.80 -27.96 1.95
N VAL A 267 -10.79 -28.81 2.19
CA VAL A 267 -10.78 -29.74 3.33
C VAL A 267 -9.89 -30.94 3.04
N MET A 268 -9.63 -31.77 4.06
CA MET A 268 -8.82 -32.99 3.91
C MET A 268 -9.34 -33.97 2.85
N SER A 269 -10.64 -33.94 2.51
CA SER A 269 -11.21 -34.71 1.40
C SER A 269 -10.84 -34.19 0.01
N GLY A 270 -10.22 -33.00 -0.08
CA GLY A 270 -9.91 -32.31 -1.32
C GLY A 270 -11.03 -31.40 -1.84
N ASP A 271 -12.21 -31.42 -1.20
CA ASP A 271 -13.33 -30.58 -1.60
C ASP A 271 -13.06 -29.10 -1.31
N ALA A 272 -13.37 -28.23 -2.28
CA ALA A 272 -13.22 -26.79 -2.12
C ALA A 272 -14.34 -26.24 -1.22
N ILE A 273 -13.95 -25.56 -0.13
CA ILE A 273 -14.89 -24.95 0.83
C ILE A 273 -15.00 -23.44 0.67
N GLY A 274 -14.06 -22.81 -0.04
CA GLY A 274 -14.08 -21.37 -0.22
C GLY A 274 -12.88 -20.81 -0.95
N PRO A 275 -12.86 -19.50 -1.18
CA PRO A 275 -11.69 -18.82 -1.71
C PRO A 275 -10.55 -18.81 -0.68
N ARG A 276 -9.34 -19.23 -1.08
CA ARG A 276 -8.15 -19.04 -0.25
C ARG A 276 -7.64 -17.61 -0.38
N TRP A 277 -7.45 -16.96 0.77
CA TRP A 277 -6.65 -15.74 0.88
C TRP A 277 -5.25 -16.14 1.32
N ALA A 278 -4.33 -16.18 0.36
CA ALA A 278 -2.95 -16.59 0.58
C ALA A 278 -2.12 -15.38 1.07
N PRO A 279 -1.44 -15.48 2.23
CA PRO A 279 -0.51 -14.45 2.70
C PRO A 279 0.59 -14.15 1.69
N VAL A 280 1.01 -12.88 1.64
CA VAL A 280 2.04 -12.38 0.74
C VAL A 280 3.14 -11.66 1.50
N PHE A 281 4.38 -12.10 1.31
CA PHE A 281 5.58 -11.43 1.78
C PHE A 281 6.15 -10.57 0.66
N THR A 282 6.22 -9.25 0.87
CA THR A 282 6.62 -8.31 -0.17
C THR A 282 7.20 -7.02 0.40
N TYR A 283 8.04 -6.41 -0.43
CA TYR A 283 8.64 -5.09 -0.24
C TYR A 283 8.15 -4.07 -1.27
N ALA A 284 7.18 -4.45 -2.11
CA ALA A 284 6.62 -3.60 -3.14
C ALA A 284 5.59 -2.59 -2.61
N LEU A 285 5.19 -2.73 -1.35
CA LEU A 285 4.24 -1.87 -0.66
C LEU A 285 4.95 -1.07 0.43
N GLU A 286 4.45 0.14 0.70
CA GLU A 286 4.97 0.96 1.79
C GLU A 286 4.79 0.20 3.12
N ARG A 287 5.88 0.09 3.87
CA ARG A 287 5.87 -0.55 5.18
C ARG A 287 5.18 0.31 6.23
N PRO A 288 4.56 -0.33 7.24
CA PRO A 288 4.02 0.39 8.38
C PRO A 288 5.14 1.19 9.05
N THR A 289 4.85 2.44 9.39
CA THR A 289 5.71 3.26 10.26
C THR A 289 5.08 3.35 11.64
N GLU A 290 5.81 3.88 12.62
CA GLU A 290 5.16 4.35 13.85
C GLU A 290 4.31 5.56 13.48
N VAL A 291 2.99 5.38 13.54
CA VAL A 291 2.00 6.41 13.23
C VAL A 291 1.32 6.79 14.53
N SER A 292 1.33 8.09 14.85
CA SER A 292 0.48 8.61 15.92
C SER A 292 -0.97 8.63 15.46
N ARG A 293 -1.92 8.64 16.39
CA ARG A 293 -3.35 8.75 16.06
C ARG A 293 -3.58 9.87 15.05
N SER A 294 -4.21 9.54 13.94
CA SER A 294 -4.33 10.44 12.80
C SER A 294 -5.39 11.50 13.07
N ARG A 295 -5.05 12.76 12.75
CA ARG A 295 -6.01 13.86 12.70
C ARG A 295 -6.30 14.16 11.24
N PHE A 296 -7.34 13.52 10.72
CA PHE A 296 -7.73 13.71 9.33
C PHE A 296 -8.38 15.08 9.12
N LEU A 297 -7.98 15.77 8.05
CA LEU A 297 -8.65 16.98 7.58
C LEU A 297 -10.07 16.67 7.08
N PHE A 298 -10.25 15.48 6.51
CA PHE A 298 -11.55 14.95 6.15
C PHE A 298 -11.60 13.41 6.30
N THR A 299 -12.77 12.87 6.66
CA THR A 299 -13.04 11.45 6.89
C THR A 299 -13.88 10.82 5.77
N PHE A 300 -14.08 9.51 5.81
CA PHE A 300 -14.98 8.85 4.86
C PHE A 300 -16.43 9.33 4.98
N GLU A 301 -16.91 9.65 6.18
CA GLU A 301 -18.29 10.10 6.39
C GLU A 301 -18.61 11.39 5.64
N GLU A 302 -17.62 12.26 5.47
CA GLU A 302 -17.78 13.58 4.87
C GLU A 302 -17.71 13.56 3.33
N ILE A 303 -17.00 12.60 2.74
CA ILE A 303 -16.82 12.51 1.28
C ILE A 303 -17.55 11.31 0.64
N GLY A 304 -17.79 10.26 1.42
CA GLY A 304 -18.40 9.00 1.01
C GLY A 304 -17.69 8.28 -0.14
N ALA A 305 -18.33 7.22 -0.64
CA ALA A 305 -17.83 6.46 -1.79
C ALA A 305 -17.73 7.31 -3.07
N VAL A 306 -18.59 8.32 -3.22
CA VAL A 306 -18.54 9.27 -4.35
C VAL A 306 -17.25 10.08 -4.31
N GLY A 307 -16.84 10.56 -3.12
CA GLY A 307 -15.58 11.26 -2.92
C GLY A 307 -14.37 10.38 -3.21
N VAL A 308 -14.37 9.10 -2.80
CA VAL A 308 -13.30 8.16 -3.17
C VAL A 308 -13.22 7.94 -4.69
N GLY A 309 -14.37 7.82 -5.36
CA GLY A 309 -14.42 7.76 -6.82
C GLY A 309 -13.86 9.02 -7.49
N ARG A 310 -14.20 10.21 -6.97
CA ARG A 310 -13.64 11.49 -7.43
C ARG A 310 -12.13 11.56 -7.20
N TRP A 311 -11.63 10.98 -6.10
CA TRP A 311 -10.20 10.90 -5.81
C TRP A 311 -9.46 10.08 -6.85
N PHE A 312 -9.96 8.90 -7.22
CA PHE A 312 -9.34 8.10 -8.28
C PHE A 312 -9.26 8.87 -9.61
N ALA A 313 -10.36 9.53 -10.01
CA ALA A 313 -10.35 10.36 -11.21
C ALA A 313 -9.42 11.58 -11.11
N LEU A 314 -9.34 12.22 -9.93
CA LEU A 314 -8.45 13.35 -9.68
C LEU A 314 -6.99 12.93 -9.76
N ARG A 315 -6.63 11.77 -9.19
CA ARG A 315 -5.28 11.21 -9.29
C ARG A 315 -4.90 10.89 -10.74
N ASP A 316 -5.82 10.34 -11.53
CA ASP A 316 -5.55 10.02 -12.92
C ASP A 316 -5.32 11.29 -13.77
N ARG A 317 -6.10 12.35 -13.53
CA ARG A 317 -5.96 13.63 -14.25
C ARG A 317 -4.75 14.46 -13.80
N PHE A 318 -4.54 14.58 -12.49
CA PHE A 318 -3.52 15.44 -11.89
C PHE A 318 -2.28 14.66 -11.42
N GLY A 319 -2.06 13.46 -11.95
CA GLY A 319 -1.14 12.47 -11.37
C GLY A 319 0.27 12.96 -11.10
N ARG A 320 0.86 13.75 -12.01
CA ARG A 320 2.20 14.32 -11.80
C ARG A 320 2.26 15.29 -10.64
N GLY A 321 1.31 16.23 -10.55
CA GLY A 321 1.25 17.22 -9.48
C GLY A 321 0.92 16.59 -8.13
N VAL A 322 -0.05 15.67 -8.11
CA VAL A 322 -0.41 14.92 -6.89
C VAL A 322 0.77 14.09 -6.40
N ALA A 323 1.44 13.33 -7.27
CA ALA A 323 2.58 12.51 -6.88
C ALA A 323 3.73 13.37 -6.35
N ALA A 324 4.09 14.46 -7.03
CA ALA A 324 5.14 15.38 -6.60
C ALA A 324 4.85 15.98 -5.21
N MET A 325 3.59 16.39 -4.96
CA MET A 325 3.20 16.93 -3.66
C MET A 325 3.25 15.87 -2.55
N LEU A 326 2.79 14.64 -2.83
CA LEU A 326 2.85 13.52 -1.89
C LEU A 326 4.29 13.08 -1.58
N HIS A 327 5.23 13.24 -2.51
CA HIS A 327 6.66 13.00 -2.26
C HIS A 327 7.25 13.93 -1.19
N THR A 328 6.62 15.08 -0.94
CA THR A 328 7.05 15.98 0.15
C THR A 328 6.71 15.43 1.54
N VAL A 329 5.90 14.37 1.64
CA VAL A 329 5.51 13.77 2.93
C VAL A 329 6.60 12.83 3.42
N GLY A 330 7.25 13.20 4.52
CA GLY A 330 8.08 12.28 5.31
C GLY A 330 9.33 11.75 4.61
N ARG A 331 10.00 12.58 3.80
CA ARG A 331 11.43 12.42 3.47
C ARG A 331 12.29 12.91 4.65
N PRO A 332 12.90 12.02 5.45
CA PRO A 332 13.88 12.44 6.44
C PRO A 332 15.13 12.93 5.71
N GLY A 333 15.68 14.08 6.11
CA GLY A 333 16.96 14.59 5.60
C GLY A 333 16.94 15.20 4.19
N GLY A 334 15.77 15.47 3.61
CA GLY A 334 15.68 16.27 2.38
C GLY A 334 15.98 17.75 2.67
N ALA A 335 16.78 18.39 1.82
CA ALA A 335 16.98 19.83 1.87
C ALA A 335 15.65 20.58 1.76
N LEU A 336 15.49 21.63 2.56
CA LEU A 336 14.23 22.38 2.67
C LEU A 336 13.89 23.07 1.34
N GLU A 337 14.91 23.63 0.70
CA GLU A 337 14.88 24.29 -0.60
C GLU A 337 14.37 23.33 -1.69
N THR A 338 14.86 22.09 -1.67
CA THR A 338 14.42 21.04 -2.61
C THR A 338 12.96 20.69 -2.37
N THR A 339 12.57 20.50 -1.11
CA THR A 339 11.20 20.11 -0.75
C THR A 339 10.19 21.22 -1.07
N LEU A 340 10.55 22.48 -0.80
CA LEU A 340 9.75 23.65 -1.17
C LEU A 340 9.63 23.77 -2.70
N SER A 341 10.72 23.55 -3.43
CA SER A 341 10.71 23.58 -4.90
C SER A 341 9.85 22.49 -5.51
N GLU A 342 9.89 21.27 -4.96
CA GLU A 342 9.02 20.17 -5.36
C GLU A 342 7.54 20.51 -5.09
N ALA A 343 7.22 21.08 -3.93
CA ALA A 343 5.86 21.49 -3.57
C ALA A 343 5.31 22.61 -4.49
N ALA A 344 6.12 23.62 -4.78
CA ALA A 344 5.75 24.72 -5.67
C ALA A 344 5.53 24.22 -7.11
N ALA A 345 6.45 23.38 -7.63
CA ALA A 345 6.31 22.77 -8.95
C ALA A 345 5.06 21.86 -9.04
N ALA A 346 4.74 21.15 -7.96
CA ALA A 346 3.53 20.32 -7.89
C ALA A 346 2.26 21.16 -8.04
N LEU A 347 2.15 22.27 -7.31
CA LEU A 347 1.02 23.19 -7.39
C LEU A 347 0.96 23.92 -8.74
N GLU A 348 2.10 24.24 -9.33
CA GLU A 348 2.19 24.77 -10.68
C GLU A 348 1.59 23.80 -11.71
N HIS A 349 1.98 22.52 -11.65
CA HIS A 349 1.42 21.47 -12.51
C HIS A 349 -0.09 21.31 -12.32
N ILE A 350 -0.58 21.36 -11.08
CA ILE A 350 -2.02 21.31 -10.79
C ILE A 350 -2.73 22.51 -11.40
N GLY A 351 -2.24 23.72 -11.16
CA GLY A 351 -2.83 24.95 -11.68
C GLY A 351 -2.82 25.03 -13.21
N HIS A 352 -1.77 24.53 -13.86
CA HIS A 352 -1.74 24.38 -15.32
C HIS A 352 -2.87 23.46 -15.79
N HIS A 353 -3.02 22.29 -15.19
CA HIS A 353 -4.04 21.33 -15.60
C HIS A 353 -5.47 21.82 -15.30
N ILE A 354 -5.68 22.61 -14.23
CA ILE A 354 -6.94 23.32 -13.99
C ILE A 354 -7.27 24.25 -15.18
N GLY A 355 -6.30 24.99 -15.71
CA GLY A 355 -6.50 25.84 -16.89
C GLY A 355 -6.86 25.03 -18.14
N VAL A 356 -6.20 23.88 -18.35
CA VAL A 356 -6.56 22.96 -19.44
C VAL A 356 -7.99 22.42 -19.28
N GLU A 357 -8.39 22.02 -18.05
CA GLU A 357 -9.78 21.58 -17.78
C GLU A 357 -10.81 22.68 -18.08
N ALA A 358 -10.44 23.95 -17.93
CA ALA A 358 -11.29 25.10 -18.26
C ALA A 358 -11.29 25.47 -19.75
N GLY A 359 -10.53 24.76 -20.60
CA GLY A 359 -10.39 25.07 -22.03
C GLY A 359 -9.51 26.29 -22.32
N GLU A 360 -8.69 26.71 -21.36
CA GLU A 360 -7.75 27.82 -21.51
C GLU A 360 -6.44 27.36 -22.16
N ASN A 361 -5.63 28.31 -22.63
CA ASN A 361 -4.20 28.09 -22.85
C ASN A 361 -3.44 28.58 -21.61
N PRO A 362 -3.21 27.71 -20.60
CA PRO A 362 -2.53 28.09 -19.38
C PRO A 362 -1.09 28.41 -19.73
N GLY A 363 -0.70 29.69 -19.65
CA GLY A 363 0.65 30.18 -19.92
C GLY A 363 1.71 29.54 -19.02
N GLN A 364 2.84 30.22 -18.82
CA GLN A 364 4.01 29.63 -18.12
C GLN A 364 4.29 30.26 -16.74
N ARG A 365 3.39 31.11 -16.25
CA ARG A 365 3.65 31.90 -15.04
C ARG A 365 3.11 31.18 -13.81
N ILE A 366 4.02 30.73 -12.93
CA ILE A 366 3.67 30.06 -11.66
C ILE A 366 2.57 30.79 -10.89
N ARG A 367 2.62 32.13 -10.78
CA ARG A 367 1.60 32.93 -10.07
C ARG A 367 0.19 32.72 -10.60
N GLU A 368 0.03 32.57 -11.91
CA GLU A 368 -1.28 32.32 -12.53
C GLU A 368 -1.76 30.90 -12.24
N HIS A 369 -0.86 29.92 -12.22
CA HIS A 369 -1.19 28.54 -11.85
C HIS A 369 -1.58 28.44 -10.37
N LEU A 370 -0.83 29.09 -9.47
CA LEU A 370 -1.16 29.13 -8.05
C LEU A 370 -2.53 29.79 -7.82
N ARG A 371 -2.84 30.90 -8.49
CA ARG A 371 -4.18 31.55 -8.43
C ARG A 371 -5.32 30.64 -8.89
N ARG A 372 -5.09 29.79 -9.90
CA ARG A 372 -6.10 28.81 -10.34
C ARG A 372 -6.39 27.78 -9.26
N VAL A 373 -5.38 27.35 -8.51
CA VAL A 373 -5.56 26.44 -7.36
C VAL A 373 -6.29 27.14 -6.23
N THR A 374 -5.80 28.32 -5.80
CA THR A 374 -6.37 29.05 -4.67
C THR A 374 -7.78 29.56 -4.95
N GLY A 375 -8.11 29.93 -6.20
CA GLY A 375 -9.45 30.34 -6.61
C GLY A 375 -10.52 29.24 -6.50
N GLN A 376 -10.12 27.97 -6.34
CA GLN A 376 -11.03 26.86 -6.07
C GLN A 376 -11.23 26.59 -4.56
N ILE A 377 -10.44 27.23 -3.69
CA ILE A 377 -10.57 27.09 -2.24
C ILE A 377 -11.68 28.03 -1.74
N ARG A 378 -12.62 27.45 -0.99
CA ARG A 378 -13.78 28.18 -0.42
C ARG A 378 -13.75 28.26 1.11
N SER A 379 -12.78 27.61 1.73
CA SER A 379 -12.59 27.56 3.18
C SER A 379 -11.63 28.63 3.64
N ASP A 380 -11.86 29.17 4.83
CA ASP A 380 -10.84 29.94 5.54
C ASP A 380 -9.71 29.01 6.05
N ILE A 381 -8.53 29.16 5.46
CA ILE A 381 -7.34 28.37 5.82
C ILE A 381 -6.42 29.09 6.82
N GLY A 382 -6.78 30.31 7.24
CA GLY A 382 -6.07 31.06 8.28
C GLY A 382 -4.91 31.94 7.80
N PHE A 383 -4.80 32.20 6.49
CA PHE A 383 -3.87 33.18 5.91
C PHE A 383 -4.38 33.70 4.57
N ASP A 384 -3.87 34.86 4.16
CA ASP A 384 -4.23 35.50 2.88
C ASP A 384 -3.65 34.72 1.70
N LEU A 385 -4.53 34.20 0.84
CA LEU A 385 -4.16 33.42 -0.34
C LEU A 385 -3.52 34.25 -1.45
N ASP A 386 -3.92 35.52 -1.61
CA ASP A 386 -3.38 36.39 -2.66
C ASP A 386 -1.96 36.83 -2.33
N ASP A 387 -1.70 37.19 -1.07
CA ASP A 387 -0.35 37.46 -0.56
C ASP A 387 0.52 36.19 -0.61
N TRP A 388 -0.02 35.05 -0.19
CA TRP A 388 0.69 33.77 -0.21
C TRP A 388 1.16 33.38 -1.62
N VAL A 389 0.35 33.59 -2.66
CA VAL A 389 0.74 33.35 -4.05
C VAL A 389 2.01 34.14 -4.41
N LEU A 390 2.10 35.40 -3.97
CA LEU A 390 3.24 36.26 -4.24
C LEU A 390 4.49 35.78 -3.51
N ARG A 391 4.36 35.47 -2.20
CA ARG A 391 5.47 34.97 -1.37
C ARG A 391 6.01 33.64 -1.87
N LEU A 392 5.16 32.65 -2.15
CA LEU A 392 5.61 31.35 -2.63
C LEU A 392 6.30 31.46 -4.00
N ALA A 393 5.76 32.27 -4.92
CA ALA A 393 6.37 32.47 -6.23
C ALA A 393 7.73 33.18 -6.14
N ASP A 394 7.89 34.12 -5.20
CA ASP A 394 9.18 34.79 -4.97
C ASP A 394 10.21 33.82 -4.39
N ALA A 395 9.86 33.09 -3.32
CA ALA A 395 10.74 32.10 -2.70
C ALA A 395 11.16 31.02 -3.70
N TYR A 396 10.22 30.49 -4.50
CA TYR A 396 10.53 29.50 -5.53
C TYR A 396 11.54 30.01 -6.57
N ARG A 397 11.42 31.27 -6.97
CA ARG A 397 12.35 31.90 -7.90
C ARG A 397 13.73 32.07 -7.26
N ARG A 398 13.81 32.52 -6.01
CA ARG A 398 15.08 32.68 -5.29
C ARG A 398 15.82 31.35 -5.15
N VAL A 399 15.11 30.29 -4.76
CA VAL A 399 15.70 28.94 -4.65
C VAL A 399 16.22 28.40 -6.00
N LYS A 400 15.57 28.77 -7.12
CA LYS A 400 15.97 28.30 -8.45
C LYS A 400 17.15 29.03 -9.08
N HIS A 401 17.39 30.29 -8.70
CA HIS A 401 18.35 31.14 -9.38
C HIS A 401 19.50 31.53 -8.43
N PRO A 402 20.75 31.20 -8.79
CA PRO A 402 21.91 31.40 -7.91
C PRO A 402 22.25 32.88 -7.63
N ASP A 403 21.63 33.81 -8.35
CA ASP A 403 21.87 35.26 -8.23
C ASP A 403 21.05 35.93 -7.11
N HIS A 404 20.32 35.14 -6.31
CA HIS A 404 19.48 35.63 -5.23
C HIS A 404 19.98 35.16 -3.87
N ASP A 405 19.83 36.01 -2.85
CA ASP A 405 20.04 35.60 -1.46
C ASP A 405 19.08 34.46 -1.11
N ASP A 406 19.60 33.46 -0.41
CA ASP A 406 18.82 32.33 0.08
C ASP A 406 17.67 32.83 0.98
N PRO A 407 16.44 32.31 0.81
CA PRO A 407 15.33 32.70 1.67
C PRO A 407 15.59 32.25 3.11
N ASP A 408 15.00 32.97 4.07
CA ASP A 408 15.09 32.58 5.48
C ASP A 408 14.48 31.19 5.70
N SER A 409 15.18 30.32 6.43
CA SER A 409 14.73 28.93 6.61
C SER A 409 13.40 28.80 7.35
N LEU A 410 13.08 29.72 8.27
CA LEU A 410 11.76 29.72 8.93
C LEU A 410 10.66 30.13 7.95
N GLU A 411 10.93 31.12 7.11
CA GLU A 411 10.02 31.51 6.02
C GLU A 411 9.77 30.34 5.07
N MET A 412 10.81 29.63 4.64
CA MET A 412 10.68 28.45 3.77
C MET A 412 9.89 27.32 4.45
N LEU A 413 10.10 27.06 5.74
CA LEU A 413 9.33 26.07 6.50
C LEU A 413 7.84 26.44 6.53
N ASN A 414 7.53 27.71 6.78
CA ASN A 414 6.16 28.20 6.81
C ASN A 414 5.50 28.17 5.42
N LEU A 415 6.22 28.55 4.36
CA LEU A 415 5.74 28.46 2.98
C LEU A 415 5.47 27.01 2.56
N LEU A 416 6.34 26.08 2.94
CA LEU A 416 6.14 24.66 2.67
C LEU A 416 4.91 24.12 3.42
N ARG A 417 4.76 24.46 4.70
CA ARG A 417 3.55 24.14 5.49
C ARG A 417 2.28 24.66 4.82
N GLU A 418 2.30 25.93 4.40
CA GLU A 418 1.16 26.59 3.74
C GLU A 418 0.84 25.93 2.39
N ALA A 419 1.84 25.60 1.57
CA ALA A 419 1.65 24.91 0.30
C ALA A 419 1.00 23.54 0.45
N ARG A 420 1.41 22.79 1.48
CA ARG A 420 0.80 21.50 1.82
C ARG A 420 -0.65 21.67 2.26
N LEU A 421 -0.95 22.69 3.06
CA LEU A 421 -2.32 22.98 3.51
C LEU A 421 -3.23 23.38 2.33
N VAL A 422 -2.76 24.27 1.45
CA VAL A 422 -3.45 24.67 0.22
C VAL A 422 -3.79 23.44 -0.62
N PHE A 423 -2.83 22.54 -0.83
CA PHE A 423 -3.07 21.31 -1.58
C PHE A 423 -4.13 20.41 -0.92
N ARG A 424 -4.02 20.16 0.39
CA ARG A 424 -4.95 19.29 1.11
C ARG A 424 -6.38 19.83 1.07
N VAL A 425 -6.55 21.13 1.30
CA VAL A 425 -7.85 21.82 1.26
C VAL A 425 -8.43 21.79 -0.15
N TRP A 426 -7.61 22.06 -1.16
CA TRP A 426 -8.03 21.94 -2.57
C TRP A 426 -8.52 20.53 -2.91
N VAL A 427 -7.77 19.49 -2.52
CA VAL A 427 -8.21 18.09 -2.71
C VAL A 427 -9.53 17.85 -1.98
N ALA A 428 -9.63 18.17 -0.68
CA ALA A 428 -10.83 17.95 0.12
C ALA A 428 -12.09 18.53 -0.55
N GLY A 429 -12.00 19.78 -1.02
CA GLY A 429 -13.09 20.43 -1.75
C GLY A 429 -13.46 19.72 -3.07
N ARG A 430 -12.47 19.24 -3.83
CA ARG A 430 -12.70 18.46 -5.07
C ARG A 430 -13.32 17.09 -4.81
N LEU A 431 -13.12 16.51 -3.63
CA LEU A 431 -13.76 15.26 -3.24
C LEU A 431 -15.20 15.47 -2.75
N GLY A 432 -15.52 16.67 -2.28
CA GLY A 432 -16.86 17.08 -1.87
C GLY A 432 -17.01 17.39 -0.38
N ALA A 433 -15.91 17.47 0.37
CA ALA A 433 -15.96 17.98 1.74
C ALA A 433 -16.44 19.44 1.73
N THR A 434 -17.34 19.79 2.65
CA THR A 434 -17.90 21.14 2.72
C THR A 434 -16.89 22.11 3.36
N PRO A 435 -16.99 23.42 3.07
CA PRO A 435 -16.10 24.39 3.71
C PRO A 435 -16.16 24.36 5.23
N SER A 436 -17.36 24.18 5.81
CA SER A 436 -17.56 24.11 7.26
C SER A 436 -16.85 22.93 7.92
N VAL A 437 -16.84 21.77 7.26
CA VAL A 437 -16.15 20.57 7.72
C VAL A 437 -14.64 20.81 7.72
N ILE A 438 -14.11 21.32 6.60
CA ILE A 438 -12.69 21.63 6.45
C ILE A 438 -12.25 22.63 7.52
N GLU A 439 -12.96 23.74 7.68
CA GLU A 439 -12.65 24.79 8.67
C GLU A 439 -12.72 24.29 10.12
N GLY A 440 -13.70 23.42 10.41
CA GLY A 440 -13.84 22.76 11.71
C GLY A 440 -12.63 21.88 12.03
N ASN A 441 -12.24 21.02 11.09
CA ASN A 441 -11.13 20.08 11.25
C ASN A 441 -9.77 20.79 11.25
N LEU A 442 -9.60 21.86 10.47
CA LEU A 442 -8.39 22.69 10.45
C LEU A 442 -8.00 23.22 11.84
N ARG A 443 -8.97 23.46 12.74
CA ARG A 443 -8.70 23.92 14.13
C ARG A 443 -7.79 22.98 14.91
N PHE A 444 -7.80 21.70 14.56
CA PHE A 444 -7.04 20.65 15.24
C PHE A 444 -5.84 20.16 14.41
N ASP A 445 -5.68 20.68 13.19
CA ASP A 445 -4.60 20.33 12.28
C ASP A 445 -3.29 21.01 12.71
N ALA A 446 -2.22 20.22 12.81
CA ALA A 446 -0.91 20.71 13.22
C ALA A 446 -0.34 21.75 12.24
N MET A 447 -0.71 21.66 10.95
CA MET A 447 -0.26 22.60 9.92
C MET A 447 -0.98 23.94 9.97
N ARG A 448 -1.99 24.14 10.83
CA ARG A 448 -2.65 25.44 10.95
C ARG A 448 -1.77 26.49 11.62
N ARG A 449 -0.86 26.08 12.51
CA ARG A 449 -0.01 27.00 13.26
C ARG A 449 1.33 27.22 12.55
N PRO A 450 1.81 28.46 12.40
CA PRO A 450 3.13 28.72 11.85
C PRO A 450 4.22 28.20 12.81
N TYR A 451 5.39 27.91 12.26
CA TYR A 451 6.61 27.70 13.03
C TYR A 451 7.12 29.06 13.55
N GLU A 452 7.66 29.04 14.76
CA GLU A 452 8.24 30.20 15.44
C GLU A 452 9.69 29.87 15.85
N ARG A 453 10.56 30.88 15.95
CA ARG A 453 11.91 30.69 16.50
C ARG A 453 11.79 30.45 18.01
N LEU A 454 12.53 29.45 18.51
CA LEU A 454 12.65 29.17 19.94
C LEU A 454 13.47 30.24 20.67
#